data_AF-A0A8H7UEH3-F1
#
_entry.id   AF-A0A8H7UEH3-F1
#
_cell.length_a   1.000
_cell.length_b   1.000
_cell.length_c   1.000
_cell.angle_alpha   90.00
_cell.angle_beta   90.00
_cell.angle_gamma   90.00
#
_symmetry.space_group_name_H-M   'P 1'
#
loop_
_entity.id
_entity.type
_entity.pdbx_description
1 polymer ?
#
loop_
_entity_poly.entity_id
_entity_poly.type
_entity_poly.pdbx_seq_one_letter_code
_entity_poly.pdbx_strand_id
1 'polypeptide(L)'
;MYAKQPHPTIRLLTTHITMKGAKDVRLMLYSVQSEHWPALLGRLQRKFNDENIRALKYLDADGNFSMIADSEDLMVAIESVNPSRGELLCWTLRHGESL
;
A
#
# COMPACT_ATOMS: atom_id res chain seq x y z
N MET A 1 -30.01 -11.25 -15.67
CA MET A 1 -29.60 -10.18 -14.74
C MET A 1 -28.08 -10.22 -14.64
N TYR A 2 -27.38 -9.24 -15.20
CA TYR A 2 -25.94 -9.13 -15.01
C TYR A 2 -25.59 -7.69 -14.63
N ALA A 3 -25.07 -7.53 -13.42
CA ALA A 3 -24.10 -6.51 -13.11
C ALA A 3 -23.01 -7.22 -12.29
N LYS A 4 -21.88 -7.54 -12.95
CA LYS A 4 -20.65 -7.85 -12.24
C LYS A 4 -20.33 -6.60 -11.43
N GLN A 5 -20.45 -6.66 -10.11
CA GLN A 5 -19.89 -5.62 -9.27
C GLN A 5 -18.39 -5.57 -9.58
N PRO A 6 -17.83 -4.41 -9.99
CA PRO A 6 -16.39 -4.31 -10.19
C PRO A 6 -15.74 -4.55 -8.84
N HIS A 7 -15.00 -5.65 -8.73
CA HIS A 7 -14.17 -5.95 -7.57
C HIS A 7 -13.28 -4.73 -7.31
N PRO A 8 -13.30 -4.11 -6.12
CA PRO A 8 -12.60 -2.86 -5.90
C PRO A 8 -11.10 -3.11 -6.00
N THR A 9 -10.55 -2.77 -7.16
CA THR A 9 -9.11 -2.71 -7.37
C THR A 9 -8.65 -1.37 -6.83
N ILE A 10 -7.78 -1.40 -5.84
CA ILE A 10 -7.27 -0.21 -5.18
C ILE A 10 -5.93 0.16 -5.80
N ARG A 11 -5.77 1.45 -6.08
CA ARG A 11 -4.55 2.01 -6.62
C ARG A 11 -3.64 2.41 -5.47
N LEU A 12 -2.53 1.70 -5.28
CA LEU A 12 -1.51 2.04 -4.29
C LEU A 12 -0.47 2.93 -4.97
N LEU A 13 -0.45 4.22 -4.64
CA LEU A 13 0.61 5.13 -5.08
C LEU A 13 1.71 5.12 -4.02
N THR A 14 2.72 4.28 -4.24
CA THR A 14 3.76 4.01 -3.24
C THR A 14 5.03 4.79 -3.55
N THR A 15 5.47 5.58 -2.59
CA THR A 15 6.76 6.26 -2.57
C THR A 15 7.80 5.41 -1.82
N HIS A 16 8.97 5.26 -2.40
CA HIS A 16 10.12 4.60 -1.81
C HIS A 16 11.32 5.54 -1.83
N ILE A 17 12.00 5.71 -0.70
CA ILE A 17 13.28 6.42 -0.65
C ILE A 17 14.38 5.38 -0.65
N THR A 18 15.14 5.30 -1.74
CA THR A 18 16.27 4.36 -1.87
C THR A 18 17.35 4.61 -0.80
N MET A 19 18.24 3.65 -0.57
CA MET A 19 19.37 3.80 0.36
C MET A 19 20.29 5.00 0.04
N LYS A 20 20.26 5.50 -1.20
CA LYS A 20 21.01 6.69 -1.64
C LYS A 20 20.22 8.00 -1.47
N GLY A 21 19.04 7.95 -0.86
CA GLY A 21 18.13 9.09 -0.68
C GLY A 21 17.30 9.46 -1.91
N ALA A 22 17.44 8.76 -3.03
CA ALA A 22 16.63 9.04 -4.22
C ALA A 22 15.19 8.57 -4.03
N LYS A 23 14.22 9.40 -4.45
CA LYS A 23 12.79 9.11 -4.41
C LYS A 23 12.36 8.34 -5.66
N ASP A 24 11.74 7.19 -5.48
CA ASP A 24 11.11 6.36 -6.51
C ASP A 24 9.60 6.25 -6.19
N VAL A 25 8.73 6.59 -7.14
CA VAL A 25 7.27 6.55 -6.95
C VAL A 25 6.66 5.62 -7.96
N ARG A 26 5.84 4.68 -7.51
CA ARG A 26 5.21 3.68 -8.36
C ARG A 26 3.75 3.50 -8.02
N LEU A 27 2.94 3.41 -9.06
CA LEU A 27 1.55 3.01 -8.95
C LEU A 27 1.44 1.48 -9.05
N MET A 28 0.74 0.87 -8.11
CA MET A 28 0.42 -0.56 -8.14
C MET A 28 -1.09 -0.77 -8.02
N LEU A 29 -1.58 -1.82 -8.68
CA LEU A 29 -2.95 -2.27 -8.51
C LEU A 29 -2.99 -3.38 -7.46
N TYR A 30 -3.81 -3.19 -6.45
CA TYR A 30 -4.08 -4.15 -5.39
C TYR A 30 -5.51 -4.66 -5.53
N SER A 31 -5.70 -5.98 -5.46
CA SER A 31 -7.00 -6.63 -5.56
C SER A 31 -7.31 -7.32 -4.24
N VAL A 32 -8.33 -6.80 -3.55
CA VAL A 32 -8.74 -7.23 -2.20
C VAL A 32 -9.05 -8.74 -2.15
N GLN A 33 -9.55 -9.32 -3.24
CA GLN A 33 -9.96 -10.73 -3.26
C GLN A 33 -8.82 -11.73 -3.50
N SER A 34 -7.71 -11.27 -4.07
CA SER A 34 -6.67 -12.16 -4.61
C SER A 34 -5.29 -11.94 -4.01
N GLU A 35 -5.12 -10.95 -3.15
CA GLU A 35 -3.82 -10.60 -2.58
C GLU A 35 -3.96 -10.27 -1.10
N HIS A 36 -3.16 -10.95 -0.27
CA HIS A 36 -3.05 -10.66 1.16
C HIS A 36 -1.69 -10.01 1.44
N TRP A 37 -1.53 -9.48 2.65
CA TRP A 37 -0.36 -8.67 3.01
C TRP A 37 1.00 -9.32 2.70
N PRO A 38 1.29 -10.59 3.04
CA PRO A 38 2.59 -11.19 2.73
C PRO A 38 2.93 -11.20 1.23
N ALA A 39 1.92 -11.41 0.38
CA ALA A 39 2.09 -11.40 -1.07
C ALA A 39 2.33 -9.98 -1.60
N LEU A 40 1.58 -9.00 -1.10
CA LEU A 40 1.76 -7.59 -1.42
C LEU A 40 3.15 -7.10 -0.99
N LEU A 41 3.59 -7.44 0.23
CA LEU A 41 4.90 -7.11 0.77
C LEU A 41 6.03 -7.68 -0.11
N GLY A 42 5.96 -8.97 -0.45
CA GLY A 42 6.95 -9.58 -1.35
C GLY A 42 6.93 -8.96 -2.75
N ARG A 43 5.78 -8.48 -3.23
CA ARG A 43 5.67 -7.74 -4.49
C ARG A 43 6.31 -6.35 -4.39
N LEU A 44 6.10 -5.62 -3.29
CA LEU A 44 6.74 -4.33 -3.03
C LEU A 44 8.27 -4.46 -3.01
N GLN A 45 8.79 -5.44 -2.25
CA GLN A 45 10.22 -5.72 -2.17
C GLN A 45 10.83 -5.99 -3.55
N ARG A 46 10.18 -6.84 -4.37
CA ARG A 46 10.64 -7.12 -5.74
C ARG A 46 10.51 -5.93 -6.68
N LYS A 47 9.43 -5.15 -6.58
CA LYS A 47 9.23 -3.97 -7.42
C LYS A 47 10.32 -2.95 -7.14
N PHE A 48 10.53 -2.58 -5.89
CA PHE A 48 11.54 -1.57 -5.51
C PHE A 48 12.97 -2.13 -5.44
N ASN A 49 13.15 -3.44 -5.62
CA ASN A 49 14.44 -4.12 -5.47
C ASN A 49 15.07 -3.84 -4.08
N ASP A 50 14.24 -3.89 -3.03
CA ASP A 50 14.65 -3.65 -1.64
C ASP A 50 13.98 -4.68 -0.72
N GLU A 51 14.77 -5.67 -0.28
CA GLU A 51 14.33 -6.71 0.65
C GLU A 51 14.11 -6.22 2.07
N ASN A 52 14.52 -4.99 2.40
CA ASN A 52 14.39 -4.41 3.74
C ASN A 52 13.05 -3.72 3.97
N ILE A 53 12.19 -3.62 2.95
CA ILE A 53 10.81 -3.14 3.14
C ILE A 53 10.08 -4.10 4.08
N ARG A 54 9.47 -3.55 5.13
CA ARG A 54 8.74 -4.30 6.16
C ARG A 54 7.30 -3.85 6.35
N ALA A 55 7.02 -2.57 6.09
CA ALA A 55 5.70 -1.98 6.28
C ALA A 55 5.43 -0.88 5.25
N LEU A 56 4.20 -0.40 5.22
CA LEU A 56 3.84 0.85 4.56
C LEU A 56 3.36 1.86 5.60
N LYS A 57 3.74 3.12 5.45
CA LYS A 57 3.02 4.26 6.00
C LYS A 57 1.99 4.71 4.98
N TYR A 58 0.78 5.06 5.37
CA TYR A 58 -0.23 5.61 4.47
C TYR A 58 -0.93 6.82 5.07
N LEU A 59 -1.54 7.63 4.20
CA LEU A 59 -2.39 8.75 4.59
C LEU A 59 -3.85 8.30 4.53
N ASP A 60 -4.54 8.32 5.66
CA ASP A 60 -5.96 7.93 5.74
C ASP A 60 -6.92 9.05 5.28
N ALA A 61 -8.22 8.77 5.31
CA ALA A 61 -9.26 9.71 4.88
C ALA A 61 -9.32 10.98 5.73
N ASP A 62 -8.87 10.91 6.99
CA ASP A 62 -8.85 12.04 7.93
C ASP A 62 -7.55 12.86 7.82
N GLY A 63 -6.62 12.44 6.95
CA GLY A 63 -5.33 13.10 6.75
C GLY A 63 -4.29 12.74 7.80
N ASN A 64 -4.51 11.66 8.57
CA ASN A 64 -3.53 11.15 9.52
C ASN A 64 -2.64 10.10 8.86
N PHE A 65 -1.42 9.99 9.41
CA PHE A 65 -0.52 8.94 9.01
C PHE A 65 -0.72 7.69 9.86
N SER A 66 -0.96 6.58 9.19
CA SER A 66 -1.17 5.26 9.79
C SER A 66 -0.21 4.24 9.14
N MET A 67 -0.09 3.07 9.75
CA MET A 67 0.84 2.02 9.30
C MET A 67 0.09 0.78 8.79
N ILE A 68 0.69 0.09 7.83
CA ILE A 68 0.33 -1.25 7.37
C ILE A 68 1.52 -2.16 7.60
N ALA A 69 1.49 -2.96 8.66
CA ALA A 69 2.50 -3.95 9.00
C ALA A 69 2.00 -5.38 8.89
N ASP A 70 0.67 -5.58 8.86
CA ASP A 70 0.04 -6.89 8.71
C ASP A 70 -1.25 -6.86 7.86
N SER A 71 -1.96 -8.00 7.83
CA SER A 71 -3.22 -8.14 7.09
C SER A 71 -4.38 -7.38 7.71
N GLU A 72 -4.40 -7.19 9.03
CA GLU A 72 -5.46 -6.45 9.72
C GLU A 72 -5.35 -4.96 9.39
N ASP A 73 -4.16 -4.41 9.51
CA ASP A 73 -3.88 -3.03 9.11
C ASP A 73 -4.23 -2.78 7.64
N LEU A 74 -3.93 -3.74 6.77
CA LEU A 74 -4.22 -3.64 5.34
C LEU A 74 -5.74 -3.54 5.11
N MET A 75 -6.55 -4.32 5.83
CA MET A 75 -8.01 -4.24 5.73
C MET A 75 -8.52 -2.86 6.17
N VAL A 76 -8.03 -2.33 7.30
CA VAL A 76 -8.40 -0.99 7.78
C VAL A 76 -7.99 0.09 6.77
N ALA A 77 -6.79 -0.02 6.21
CA ALA A 77 -6.30 0.92 5.20
C ALA A 77 -7.15 0.90 3.92
N ILE A 78 -7.65 -0.27 3.53
CA ILE A 78 -8.57 -0.44 2.38
C ILE A 78 -9.92 0.22 2.67
N GLU A 79 -10.48 0.02 3.86
CA GLU A 79 -11.75 0.60 4.27
C GLU A 79 -11.70 2.13 4.38
N SER A 80 -10.52 2.68 4.71
CA SER A 80 -10.28 4.12 4.75
C SER A 80 -9.96 4.75 3.38
N VAL A 81 -9.89 3.96 2.29
CA VAL A 81 -9.68 4.52 0.95
C VAL A 81 -10.83 5.45 0.62
N ASN A 82 -10.49 6.72 0.35
CA ASN A 82 -11.48 7.70 -0.07
C ASN A 82 -12.19 7.21 -1.36
N PRO A 83 -13.52 6.95 -1.31
CA PRO A 83 -14.27 6.38 -2.44
C PRO A 83 -14.21 7.24 -3.70
N SER A 84 -13.97 8.54 -3.57
CA SER A 84 -13.88 9.48 -4.69
C SER A 84 -12.57 9.38 -5.48
N ARG A 85 -11.50 8.81 -4.89
CA ARG A 85 -10.18 8.69 -5.52
C ARG A 85 -9.80 7.24 -5.83
N GLY A 86 -10.27 6.28 -5.05
CA GLY A 86 -9.91 4.86 -5.22
C GLY A 86 -8.40 4.60 -5.07
N GLU A 87 -7.69 5.52 -4.42
CA GLU A 87 -6.24 5.57 -4.31
C GLU A 87 -5.82 5.65 -2.84
N LEU A 88 -4.79 4.87 -2.48
CA LEU A 88 -4.10 4.95 -1.20
C LEU A 88 -2.70 5.51 -1.45
N LEU A 89 -2.36 6.59 -0.73
CA LEU A 89 -1.04 7.20 -0.78
C LEU A 89 -0.14 6.50 0.24
N CYS A 90 0.93 5.86 -0.23
CA CYS A 90 1.77 5.02 0.61
C CYS A 90 3.24 5.44 0.56
N TRP A 91 3.97 5.14 1.63
CA TRP A 91 5.42 5.21 1.73
C TRP A 91 5.94 3.90 2.27
N THR A 92 6.97 3.33 1.66
CA THR A 92 7.61 2.12 2.19
C THR A 92 8.40 2.46 3.45
N LEU A 93 8.33 1.58 4.45
CA LEU A 93 9.14 1.64 5.66
C LEU A 93 10.08 0.43 5.75
N ARG A 94 11.32 0.67 6.18
CA ARG A 94 12.32 -0.33 6.50
C ARG A 94 12.35 -0.67 7.99
N HIS A 95 13.03 -1.75 8.33
CA HIS A 95 13.28 -2.13 9.73
C HIS A 95 13.98 -0.99 10.49
N GLY A 96 13.35 -0.52 11.58
CA GLY A 96 13.87 0.57 12.42
C GLY A 96 13.40 1.98 12.02
N GLU A 97 12.67 2.12 10.91
CA GLU A 97 11.96 3.37 10.58
C GLU A 97 10.61 3.39 11.33
N SER A 98 10.31 4.48 12.05
CA SER A 98 9.05 4.68 12.79
C SER A 98 8.14 5.72 12.11
N LEU A 99 6.88 5.79 12.56
CA LEU A 99 5.86 6.75 12.08
C LEU A 99 6.28 8.21 12.21
#